data_AF-A0A2V8V6V8-F1
#
_entry.id   AF-A0A2V8V6V8-F1
#
_cell.length_a   1.000
_cell.length_b   1.000
_cell.length_c   1.000
_cell.angle_alpha   90.00
_cell.angle_beta   90.00
_cell.angle_gamma   90.00
#
_symmetry.space_group_name_H-M   'P 1'
#
loop_
_entity.id
_entity.type
_entity.pdbx_description
1 polymer ?
#
loop_
_entity_poly.entity_id
_entity_poly.type
_entity_poly.pdbx_seq_one_letter_code
_entity_poly.pdbx_strand_id
1 'polypeptide(L)'
;MRSKSRSDCEPLRCSFCRKSQAAVGKLISNPSDYPRAYICVECVAICAAIIEDDQENSDPVVAAESERHSLLSHPLASELMVSVAQWIRQEALGHDPSEELERVRTIAARLIASAGG
;
A
#
# COMPACT_ATOMS: atom_id res chain seq x y z
N MET A 1 9.42 -18.42 34.38
CA MET A 1 9.89 -17.09 34.82
C MET A 1 10.02 -16.24 33.56
N ARG A 2 9.19 -15.21 33.37
CA ARG A 2 9.29 -14.33 32.19
C ARG A 2 10.53 -13.45 32.34
N SER A 3 11.42 -13.50 31.36
CA SER A 3 12.60 -12.66 31.25
C SER A 3 12.18 -11.20 31.10
N LYS A 4 12.21 -10.43 32.18
CA LYS A 4 12.01 -8.98 32.17
C LYS A 4 13.25 -8.37 31.50
N SER A 5 13.16 -7.99 30.22
CA SER A 5 14.26 -7.30 29.55
C SER A 5 14.51 -5.97 30.27
N ARG A 6 15.78 -5.60 30.44
CA ARG A 6 16.21 -4.38 31.16
C ARG A 6 15.80 -3.06 30.46
N SER A 7 15.00 -3.13 29.40
CA SER A 7 14.55 -2.00 28.58
C SER A 7 13.22 -1.39 29.03
N ASP A 8 12.52 -1.99 29.99
CA ASP A 8 11.23 -1.52 30.53
C ASP A 8 11.36 -0.22 31.38
N CYS A 9 12.60 0.25 31.64
CA CYS A 9 12.88 1.44 32.44
C CYS A 9 13.36 2.65 31.64
N GLU A 10 13.65 2.52 30.34
CA GLU A 10 14.02 3.69 29.55
C GLU A 10 12.73 4.36 29.02
N PRO A 11 12.50 5.65 29.31
CA PRO A 11 11.30 6.32 28.85
C PRO A 11 11.25 6.32 27.31
N LEU A 12 10.10 5.94 26.74
CA LEU A 12 9.86 5.99 25.30
C LEU A 12 10.08 7.41 24.78
N ARG A 13 10.76 7.52 23.64
CA ARG A 13 11.11 8.80 23.00
C ARG A 13 10.71 8.80 21.55
N CYS A 14 10.33 9.97 21.04
CA CYS A 14 10.16 10.19 19.60
C CYS A 14 11.50 9.94 18.89
N SER A 15 11.50 9.14 17.84
CA SER A 15 12.67 8.87 17.00
C SER A 15 13.17 10.11 16.27
N PHE A 16 12.29 11.11 16.06
CA PHE A 16 12.57 12.33 15.30
C PHE A 16 13.05 13.47 16.22
N CYS A 17 12.21 13.93 17.14
CA CYS A 17 12.56 15.06 18.03
C CYS A 17 13.24 14.64 19.34
N ARG A 18 13.36 13.34 19.62
CA ARG A 18 14.01 12.76 20.82
C ARG A 18 13.36 13.12 22.18
N LYS A 19 12.27 13.90 22.18
CA LYS A 19 11.45 14.19 23.37
C LYS A 19 10.81 12.89 23.90
N SER A 20 10.70 12.79 25.23
CA SER A 20 10.04 11.65 25.90
C SER A 20 8.53 11.71 25.76
N GLN A 21 7.85 10.58 25.97
CA GLN A 21 6.38 10.52 25.96
C GLN A 21 5.73 11.54 26.90
N ALA A 22 6.30 11.78 28.08
CA ALA A 22 5.80 12.76 29.04
C ALA A 22 5.82 14.21 28.49
N ALA A 23 6.80 14.53 27.64
CA ALA A 23 6.93 15.87 27.05
C ALA A 23 6.02 16.11 25.84
N VAL A 24 5.58 15.05 25.15
CA VAL A 24 4.79 15.15 23.91
C VAL A 24 3.36 14.62 24.06
N GLY A 25 3.02 14.04 25.21
CA GLY A 25 1.73 13.41 25.53
C GLY A 25 1.52 12.07 24.82
N LYS A 26 1.62 12.05 23.48
CA LYS A 26 1.33 10.88 22.65
C LYS A 26 2.50 10.54 21.71
N LEU A 27 2.88 9.26 21.73
CA LEU A 27 3.77 8.63 20.77
C LEU A 27 3.01 7.54 20.01
N ILE A 28 3.22 7.49 18.70
CA ILE A 28 2.65 6.51 17.77
C ILE A 28 3.77 5.54 17.41
N SER A 29 3.56 4.24 17.61
CA SER A 29 4.56 3.20 17.29
C SER A 29 4.33 2.64 15.90
N ASN A 30 5.43 2.29 15.21
CA ASN A 30 5.39 1.39 14.07
C ASN A 30 4.85 0.00 14.49
N PRO A 31 3.95 -0.66 13.72
CA PRO A 31 3.54 -2.04 13.97
C PRO A 31 4.68 -3.08 13.90
N SER A 32 5.80 -2.79 13.25
CA SER A 32 6.97 -3.69 13.30
C SER A 32 7.64 -3.68 14.68
N ASP A 33 7.93 -4.87 15.21
CA ASP A 33 8.58 -5.03 16.51
C ASP A 33 10.07 -4.67 16.49
N TYR A 34 10.75 -4.67 15.34
CA TYR A 34 12.16 -4.30 15.21
C TYR A 34 12.56 -3.81 13.79
N PRO A 35 13.25 -2.65 13.67
CA PRO A 35 13.54 -1.69 14.71
C PRO A 35 12.26 -0.93 15.11
N ARG A 36 11.97 -0.90 16.41
CA ARG A 36 10.80 -0.21 16.94
C ARG A 36 10.99 1.30 16.86
N ALA A 37 10.19 1.96 16.02
CA ALA A 37 10.20 3.42 15.86
C ALA A 37 8.97 4.05 16.52
N TYR A 38 9.13 5.28 17.00
CA TYR A 38 8.06 6.08 17.58
C TYR A 38 8.05 7.49 17.01
N ILE A 39 6.86 8.05 16.72
CA ILE A 39 6.70 9.44 16.27
C ILE A 39 5.65 10.14 17.13
N CYS A 40 5.88 11.41 17.51
CA CYS A 40 4.87 12.19 18.23
C CYS A 40 3.95 12.94 17.26
N VAL A 41 2.79 13.39 17.75
CA VAL A 41 1.79 14.11 16.93
C VAL A 41 2.32 15.43 16.37
N GLU A 42 3.15 16.14 17.13
CA GLU A 42 3.82 17.38 16.68
C GLU A 42 4.72 17.11 15.47
N CYS A 43 5.53 16.04 15.49
CA CYS A 43 6.36 15.66 14.35
C CYS A 43 5.54 15.22 13.14
N VAL A 44 4.41 14.54 13.34
CA VAL A 44 3.49 14.19 12.23
C VAL A 44 2.98 15.45 11.55
N ALA A 45 2.54 16.46 12.32
CA ALA A 45 2.05 17.72 11.76
C ALA A 45 3.14 18.48 10.98
N ILE A 46 4.38 18.52 11.51
CA ILE A 46 5.52 19.11 10.80
C ILE A 46 5.80 18.37 9.50
N CYS A 47 5.87 17.03 9.53
CA CYS A 47 6.11 16.25 8.32
C CYS A 47 4.99 16.44 7.28
N ALA A 48 3.73 16.52 7.70
CA ALA A 48 2.62 16.78 6.79
C ALA A 48 2.75 18.14 6.11
N ALA A 49 3.06 19.20 6.88
CA ALA A 49 3.27 20.54 6.33
C ALA A 49 4.45 20.61 5.34
N ILE A 50 5.55 19.89 5.60
CA ILE A 50 6.69 19.80 4.67
C ILE A 50 6.27 19.12 3.36
N ILE A 51 5.49 18.03 3.43
CA ILE A 51 5.04 17.31 2.24
C ILE A 51 4.06 18.16 1.42
N GLU A 52 3.17 18.90 2.09
CA GLU A 52 2.23 19.81 1.44
C GLU A 52 2.98 20.97 0.73
N ASP A 53 3.96 21.59 1.39
CA ASP A 53 4.80 22.66 0.81
C ASP A 53 5.62 22.18 -0.40
N ASP A 54 6.20 20.97 -0.32
CA ASP A 54 6.91 20.35 -1.45
C ASP A 54 5.97 20.11 -2.64
N GLN A 55 4.69 19.77 -2.43
CA GLN A 55 3.72 19.60 -3.53
C GLN A 55 3.33 20.94 -4.18
N GLU A 56 3.30 22.03 -3.43
CA GLU A 56 2.95 23.35 -3.96
C GLU A 56 4.12 24.00 -4.73
N ASN A 57 5.36 23.63 -4.41
CA ASN A 57 6.58 24.23 -4.97
C ASN A 57 7.34 23.36 -5.98
N SER A 58 6.91 22.11 -6.23
CA SER A 58 7.60 21.20 -7.16
C SER A 58 6.85 21.01 -8.48
N ASP A 59 7.56 21.18 -9.60
CA ASP A 59 7.31 20.42 -10.83
C ASP A 59 7.02 18.95 -10.48
N PRO A 60 6.10 18.24 -11.17
CA PRO A 60 5.46 17.02 -10.68
C PRO A 60 6.47 15.90 -10.40
N VAL A 61 7.02 15.88 -9.19
CA VAL A 61 7.87 14.80 -8.67
C VAL A 61 6.98 13.87 -7.86
N VAL A 62 6.41 12.90 -8.58
CA VAL A 62 5.99 11.58 -8.12
C VAL A 62 5.85 11.43 -6.60
N ALA A 63 4.79 12.02 -6.05
CA ALA A 63 4.21 11.51 -4.83
C ALA A 63 3.91 10.03 -5.06
N ALA A 64 4.29 9.17 -4.11
CA ALA A 64 3.83 7.80 -4.02
C ALA A 64 2.33 7.81 -3.69
N GLU A 65 1.53 8.22 -4.67
CA GLU A 65 0.14 7.91 -4.76
C GLU A 65 0.07 6.40 -4.98
N SER A 66 -0.89 5.75 -4.33
CA SER A 66 -1.39 4.46 -4.79
C SER A 66 -1.56 4.55 -6.31
N GLU A 67 -0.62 3.98 -7.07
CA GLU A 67 -0.72 3.91 -8.52
C GLU A 67 -2.09 3.30 -8.79
N ARG A 68 -3.03 4.12 -9.28
CA ARG A 68 -4.17 3.61 -10.02
C ARG A 68 -3.55 3.01 -11.28
N HIS A 69 -2.98 1.81 -11.13
CA HIS A 69 -2.22 1.10 -12.13
C HIS A 69 -3.01 1.22 -13.42
N SER A 70 -2.39 1.64 -14.52
CA SER A 70 -3.09 1.90 -15.78
C SER A 70 -3.97 0.72 -16.21
N LEU A 71 -3.64 -0.50 -15.77
CA LEU A 71 -4.46 -1.70 -15.87
C LEU A 71 -5.78 -1.61 -15.09
N LEU A 72 -5.79 -1.23 -13.81
CA LEU A 72 -7.00 -1.14 -12.98
C LEU A 72 -7.94 -0.01 -13.43
N SER A 73 -7.40 1.01 -14.10
CA SER A 73 -8.16 2.11 -14.70
C SER A 73 -8.66 1.78 -16.12
N HIS A 74 -8.23 0.66 -16.71
CA HIS A 74 -8.53 0.32 -18.09
C HIS A 74 -9.94 -0.29 -18.22
N PRO A 75 -10.77 0.13 -19.20
CA PRO A 75 -12.13 -0.39 -19.37
C PRO A 75 -12.19 -1.93 -19.52
N LEU A 76 -11.22 -2.51 -20.25
CA LEU A 76 -11.11 -3.96 -20.42
C LEU A 76 -10.69 -4.75 -19.16
N ALA A 77 -10.18 -4.09 -18.11
CA ALA A 77 -9.79 -4.81 -16.89
C ALA A 77 -11.01 -5.35 -16.13
N SER A 78 -12.12 -4.61 -16.14
CA SER A 78 -13.39 -5.10 -15.60
C SER A 78 -13.88 -6.35 -16.34
N GLU A 79 -13.76 -6.36 -17.67
CA GLU A 79 -14.14 -7.47 -18.54
C GLU A 79 -13.25 -8.70 -18.32
N LEU A 80 -11.94 -8.49 -18.14
CA LEU A 80 -10.99 -9.54 -17.82
C LEU A 80 -11.31 -10.21 -16.49
N MET A 81 -11.59 -9.41 -15.45
CA MET A 81 -11.89 -9.93 -14.11
C MET A 81 -13.16 -10.78 -14.09
N VAL A 82 -14.19 -10.37 -14.83
CA VAL A 82 -15.43 -11.16 -14.99
C VAL A 82 -15.14 -12.49 -15.68
N SER A 83 -14.35 -12.47 -16.76
CA SER A 83 -14.01 -13.66 -17.54
C SER A 83 -13.15 -14.65 -16.74
N VAL A 84 -12.18 -14.15 -15.96
CA VAL A 84 -11.38 -14.97 -15.04
C VAL A 84 -12.26 -15.61 -13.96
N ALA A 85 -13.19 -14.86 -13.38
CA ALA A 85 -14.11 -15.40 -12.37
C ALA A 85 -15.09 -16.44 -12.93
N GLN A 86 -15.44 -16.35 -14.22
CA GLN A 86 -16.25 -17.35 -14.91
C GLN A 86 -15.44 -18.63 -15.18
N TRP A 87 -14.21 -18.48 -15.68
CA TRP A 87 -13.29 -19.60 -15.89
C TRP A 87 -13.05 -20.42 -14.61
N ILE A 88 -12.71 -19.75 -13.49
CA ILE A 88 -12.50 -20.41 -12.19
C ILE A 88 -13.74 -21.18 -11.74
N ARG A 89 -14.93 -20.61 -11.95
CA ARG A 89 -16.20 -21.27 -11.59
C ARG A 89 -16.46 -22.52 -12.42
N GLN A 90 -16.17 -22.49 -13.73
CA GLN A 90 -16.35 -23.65 -14.60
C GLN A 90 -15.34 -24.76 -14.30
N GLU A 91 -14.09 -24.38 -14.03
CA GLU A 91 -13.05 -25.33 -13.62
C GLU A 91 -13.41 -26.02 -12.29
N ALA A 92 -13.94 -25.28 -11.32
CA ALA A 92 -14.39 -25.83 -10.04
C ALA A 92 -15.58 -26.81 -10.18
N LEU A 93 -16.40 -26.67 -11.22
CA LEU A 93 -17.49 -27.59 -11.55
C LEU A 93 -17.03 -28.81 -12.36
N GLY A 94 -15.75 -28.87 -12.75
CA GLY A 94 -15.20 -29.94 -13.58
C GLY A 94 -15.68 -29.91 -15.03
N HIS A 95 -16.23 -28.78 -15.50
CA HIS A 95 -16.59 -28.58 -16.90
C HIS A 95 -15.34 -28.28 -17.73
N ASP A 96 -15.37 -28.57 -19.03
CA ASP A 96 -14.30 -28.19 -19.95
C ASP A 96 -14.22 -26.66 -20.04
N PRO A 97 -13.15 -26.01 -19.55
CA PRO A 97 -13.09 -24.57 -19.45
C PRO A 97 -12.39 -23.94 -20.67
N SER A 98 -12.28 -24.69 -21.78
CA SER A 98 -11.55 -24.30 -22.99
C SER A 98 -12.06 -22.99 -23.60
N GLU A 99 -13.38 -22.83 -23.72
CA GLU A 99 -14.01 -21.61 -24.23
C GLU A 99 -13.77 -20.40 -23.32
N GLU A 100 -13.85 -20.59 -22.00
CA GLU A 100 -13.63 -19.53 -21.01
C GLU A 100 -12.16 -19.11 -20.96
N LEU A 101 -11.25 -20.07 -21.08
CA LEU A 101 -9.81 -19.80 -21.17
C LEU A 101 -9.48 -18.99 -22.42
N GLU A 102 -10.10 -19.31 -23.56
CA GLU A 102 -9.88 -18.57 -24.80
C GLU A 102 -10.44 -17.13 -24.72
N ARG A 103 -11.57 -16.93 -24.03
CA ARG A 103 -12.10 -15.58 -23.72
C ARG A 103 -11.13 -14.77 -22.88
N VAL A 104 -10.58 -15.35 -21.81
CA VAL A 104 -9.57 -14.70 -20.95
C VAL A 104 -8.33 -14.30 -21.77
N ARG A 105 -7.83 -15.21 -22.62
CA ARG A 105 -6.66 -14.94 -23.49
C ARG A 105 -6.94 -13.79 -24.47
N THR A 106 -8.11 -13.79 -25.10
CA THR A 106 -8.52 -12.74 -26.04
C THR A 106 -8.53 -11.35 -25.38
N ILE A 107 -9.11 -11.24 -24.19
CA ILE A 107 -9.20 -9.95 -23.47
C ILE A 107 -7.81 -9.51 -23.00
N ALA A 108 -6.99 -10.43 -22.50
CA ALA A 108 -5.61 -10.14 -22.07
C ALA A 108 -4.74 -9.63 -23.24
N ALA A 109 -4.85 -10.24 -24.44
CA ALA A 109 -4.13 -9.79 -25.62
C ALA A 109 -4.51 -8.36 -26.03
N ARG A 110 -5.80 -8.02 -25.95
CA ARG A 110 -6.29 -6.66 -26.24
C ARG A 110 -5.78 -5.62 -25.23
N LEU A 111 -5.74 -6.00 -23.95
CA LEU A 111 -5.18 -5.16 -22.88
C LEU A 111 -3.68 -4.88 -23.06
N ILE A 112 -2.91 -5.89 -23.46
CA ILE A 112 -1.47 -5.73 -23.70
C ILE A 112 -1.24 -4.85 -24.94
N ALA A 113 -2.04 -5.03 -25.99
CA ALA A 113 -1.95 -4.23 -27.21
C ALA A 113 -2.31 -2.75 -27.00
N SER A 114 -3.24 -2.43 -26.08
CA SER A 114 -3.61 -1.04 -25.78
C SER A 114 -2.63 -0.31 -24.85
N ALA A 115 -1.74 -1.04 -24.17
CA ALA A 115 -0.76 -0.46 -23.25
C ALA A 115 0.58 -0.06 -23.90
N GLY A 116 0.81 -0.46 -25.16
CA GLY A 116 2.09 -0.27 -25.86
C GLY A 116 2.08 0.79 -26.98
N GLY A 117 1.09 1.67 -27.02
CA GLY A 117 0.91 2.72 -28.05
C GLY A 117 0.94 4.12 -27.47
#